data_AF-A0A1G0GDQ7-F1
#
_entry.id   AF-A0A1G0GDQ7-F1
#
_cell.length_a   1.000
_cell.length_b   1.000
_cell.length_c   1.000
_cell.angle_alpha   90.00
_cell.angle_beta   90.00
_cell.angle_gamma   90.00
#
_symmetry.space_group_name_H-M   'P 1'
#
loop_
_entity.id
_entity.type
_entity.pdbx_description
1 polymer ?
#
loop_
_entity_poly.entity_id
_entity_poly.type
_entity_poly.pdbx_seq_one_letter_code
_entity_poly.pdbx_strand_id
1 'polypeptide(L)'
;MSIKTPITIAYGDGIGPEIMQATLNILDAAQAQIDPQVIEIGEKIYLQGNTSGIPDSAWQLLKRTKVLLKGPITTPQGGGYKSLNVTLRKTLSLFANVRPCVSYAPFVATQHPNIDLVIIRENEEDMYAGIEYRQTEGVYQCLKLITQPGCEQIIQYAFEYAQKFNRKKVTCFTKDNIMKMTDGLFHRIFNEIAAEYPAIEHEHLIIDIGTALLASHPERFDVIVTLNLYGDIISDVAAQVVGSVGLAGSANIGNQMAMFEAIHGSAPDIAGKNIANPSGLLNAAIQMLVHINQPEVASLIENAWLKTLEEGIHTGDIYSSTYSKQKVGTQAFANAVIERLGQQPVHFKPTDYKKGAYTRIECYGSRPHVCSDKKLVGVDLFIDNHNDIPAKDLAEKLSTLMSPLQLIVITSRGLKIWPNSMIEAPYLRHCACRFQSSADLNNLKSITPQDIIQLLSQCNALGLEIIKTENLYLFDGQLGFTLAQGQ
;
A
#
# COMPACT_ATOMS: atom_id res chain seq x y z
N MET A 1 14.81 38.56 2.30
CA MET A 1 14.70 37.51 1.29
C MET A 1 13.86 36.40 1.89
N SER A 2 12.85 35.91 1.16
CA SER A 2 12.10 34.71 1.56
C SER A 2 13.07 33.53 1.67
N ILE A 3 13.02 32.79 2.78
CA ILE A 3 13.84 31.58 2.96
C ILE A 3 13.17 30.47 2.15
N LYS A 4 13.86 30.00 1.10
CA LYS A 4 13.40 28.88 0.27
C LYS A 4 13.39 27.57 1.08
N THR A 5 12.37 26.75 0.89
CA THR A 5 12.23 25.45 1.56
C THR A 5 13.15 24.43 0.88
N PRO A 6 14.12 23.83 1.58
CA PRO A 6 14.97 22.79 1.01
C PRO A 6 14.17 21.51 0.76
N ILE A 7 14.25 20.98 -0.47
CA ILE A 7 13.59 19.73 -0.86
C ILE A 7 14.60 18.81 -1.56
N THR A 8 14.45 17.51 -1.39
CA THR A 8 15.23 16.53 -2.15
C THR A 8 14.53 16.22 -3.46
N ILE A 9 15.29 16.19 -4.56
CA ILE A 9 14.81 15.79 -5.88
C ILE A 9 15.50 14.51 -6.32
N ALA A 10 14.73 13.55 -6.83
CA ALA A 10 15.26 12.38 -7.52
C ALA A 10 14.63 12.25 -8.91
N TYR A 11 15.43 12.34 -9.98
CA TYR A 11 14.91 12.26 -11.35
C TYR A 11 14.35 10.87 -11.68
N GLY A 12 14.85 9.82 -11.02
CA GLY A 12 14.41 8.44 -11.25
C GLY A 12 14.86 7.89 -12.61
N ASP A 13 14.14 6.89 -13.10
CA ASP A 13 14.47 6.09 -14.28
C ASP A 13 13.40 6.22 -15.38
N GLY A 14 13.71 5.78 -16.61
CA GLY A 14 12.79 5.78 -17.74
C GLY A 14 12.32 7.19 -18.14
N ILE A 15 11.00 7.44 -18.11
CA ILE A 15 10.44 8.78 -18.36
C ILE A 15 10.69 9.77 -17.21
N GLY A 16 11.17 9.31 -16.06
CA GLY A 16 11.34 10.14 -14.87
C GLY A 16 12.12 11.43 -15.12
N PRO A 17 13.28 11.38 -15.81
CA PRO A 17 14.04 12.58 -16.09
C PRO A 17 13.31 13.66 -16.90
N GLU A 18 12.57 13.27 -17.96
CA GLU A 18 11.86 14.23 -18.82
C GLU A 18 10.66 14.88 -18.11
N ILE A 19 9.88 14.09 -17.36
CA ILE A 19 8.73 14.64 -16.61
C ILE A 19 9.19 15.48 -15.42
N MET A 20 10.28 15.10 -14.74
CA MET A 20 10.84 15.89 -13.65
C MET A 20 11.33 17.25 -14.15
N GLN A 21 12.04 17.27 -15.28
CA GLN A 21 12.49 18.53 -15.87
C GLN A 21 11.30 19.44 -16.24
N ALA A 22 10.26 18.87 -16.87
CA ALA A 22 9.03 19.58 -17.18
C ALA A 22 8.35 20.17 -15.92
N THR A 23 8.22 19.37 -14.85
CA THR A 23 7.65 19.81 -13.57
C THR A 23 8.49 20.92 -12.93
N LEU A 24 9.82 20.79 -12.89
CA LEU A 24 10.72 21.80 -12.32
C LEU A 24 10.66 23.13 -13.08
N ASN A 25 10.55 23.09 -14.42
CA ASN A 25 10.39 24.30 -15.23
C ASN A 25 9.09 25.05 -14.88
N ILE A 26 7.99 24.33 -14.65
CA ILE A 26 6.71 24.92 -14.23
C ILE A 26 6.83 25.53 -12.82
N LEU A 27 7.45 24.81 -11.88
CA LEU A 27 7.66 25.28 -10.50
C LEU A 27 8.52 26.56 -10.46
N ASP A 28 9.59 26.62 -11.27
CA ASP A 28 10.47 27.78 -11.36
C ASP A 28 9.74 28.99 -11.98
N ALA A 29 9.01 28.79 -13.08
CA ALA A 29 8.21 29.84 -13.71
C ALA A 29 7.10 30.38 -12.80
N ALA A 30 6.52 29.52 -11.96
CA ALA A 30 5.55 29.89 -10.93
C ALA A 30 6.20 30.51 -9.67
N GLN A 31 7.52 30.67 -9.65
CA GLN A 31 8.31 31.24 -8.56
C GLN A 31 8.13 30.50 -7.23
N ALA A 32 8.01 29.16 -7.28
CA ALA A 32 7.97 28.32 -6.10
C ALA A 32 9.18 28.60 -5.19
N GLN A 33 8.93 28.77 -3.89
CA GLN A 33 9.95 29.08 -2.89
C GLN A 33 10.62 27.78 -2.40
N ILE A 34 11.23 27.06 -3.33
CA ILE A 34 11.92 25.79 -3.08
C ILE A 34 13.43 25.92 -3.33
N ASP A 35 14.23 25.17 -2.58
CA ASP A 35 15.66 24.98 -2.77
C ASP A 35 15.91 23.50 -3.13
N PRO A 36 15.92 23.14 -4.42
CA PRO A 36 16.04 21.76 -4.87
C PRO A 36 17.45 21.20 -4.65
N GLN A 37 17.55 20.04 -3.98
CA GLN A 37 18.81 19.34 -3.71
C GLN A 37 18.75 17.94 -4.32
N VAL A 38 19.52 17.71 -5.38
CA VAL A 38 19.40 16.51 -6.22
C VAL A 38 20.14 15.32 -5.60
N ILE A 39 19.51 14.14 -5.65
CA ILE A 39 20.12 12.83 -5.36
C ILE A 39 20.02 11.91 -6.57
N GLU A 40 20.96 10.97 -6.65
CA GLU A 40 20.90 9.84 -7.58
C GLU A 40 20.46 8.59 -6.83
N ILE A 41 19.44 7.92 -7.37
CA ILE A 41 18.84 6.70 -6.83
C ILE A 41 18.36 5.80 -7.99
N GLY A 42 18.00 4.56 -7.71
CA GLY A 42 17.37 3.67 -8.69
C GLY A 42 18.37 2.87 -9.52
N GLU A 43 18.02 2.59 -10.78
CA GLU A 43 18.77 1.70 -11.69
C GLU A 43 20.25 2.08 -11.77
N LYS A 44 20.53 3.38 -11.92
CA LYS A 44 21.91 3.89 -11.98
C LYS A 44 22.75 3.49 -10.77
N ILE A 45 22.18 3.50 -9.57
CA ILE A 45 22.87 3.15 -8.32
C ILE A 45 23.01 1.64 -8.15
N TYR A 46 22.01 0.87 -8.57
CA TYR A 46 22.12 -0.59 -8.60
C TYR A 46 23.27 -1.06 -9.50
N LEU A 47 23.40 -0.46 -10.70
CA LEU A 47 24.48 -0.79 -11.65
C LEU A 47 25.87 -0.42 -11.15
N GLN A 48 25.98 0.49 -10.16
CA GLN A 48 27.22 0.84 -9.49
C GLN A 48 27.59 -0.14 -8.35
N GLY A 49 26.81 -1.20 -8.15
CA GLY A 49 27.07 -2.24 -7.15
C GLY A 49 26.44 -1.96 -5.78
N ASN A 50 25.65 -0.90 -5.63
CA ASN A 50 24.91 -0.66 -4.40
C ASN A 50 23.55 -1.40 -4.45
N THR A 51 23.46 -2.48 -3.68
CA THR A 51 22.30 -3.38 -3.67
C THR A 51 21.03 -2.76 -3.07
N SER A 52 21.12 -1.61 -2.39
CA SER A 52 19.94 -0.91 -1.86
C SER A 52 19.32 0.06 -2.86
N GLY A 53 20.06 0.45 -3.91
CA GLY A 53 19.60 1.44 -4.91
C GLY A 53 19.65 2.89 -4.42
N ILE A 54 20.21 3.15 -3.23
CA ILE A 54 20.31 4.48 -2.63
C ILE A 54 21.60 4.62 -1.79
N PRO A 55 22.46 5.63 -2.05
CA PRO A 55 23.69 5.82 -1.27
C PRO A 55 23.45 6.52 0.07
N ASP A 56 24.38 6.36 1.03
CA ASP A 56 24.30 6.98 2.36
C ASP A 56 24.22 8.52 2.30
N SER A 57 24.89 9.14 1.33
CA SER A 57 24.81 10.58 1.10
C SER A 57 23.38 11.05 0.78
N ALA A 58 22.61 10.25 0.04
CA ALA A 58 21.21 10.54 -0.26
C ALA A 58 20.33 10.42 1.00
N TRP A 59 20.58 9.41 1.86
CA TRP A 59 19.88 9.28 3.14
C TRP A 59 20.12 10.47 4.07
N GLN A 60 21.36 10.95 4.15
CA GLN A 60 21.70 12.14 4.95
C GLN A 60 20.96 13.38 4.45
N LEU A 61 20.87 13.53 3.13
CA LEU A 61 20.14 14.63 2.50
C LEU A 61 18.63 14.54 2.80
N LEU A 62 18.02 13.37 2.64
CA LEU A 62 16.59 13.14 2.98
C LEU A 62 16.27 13.44 4.44
N LYS A 63 17.15 13.05 5.37
CA LYS A 63 16.98 13.37 6.81
C LYS A 63 16.99 14.88 7.07
N ARG A 64 17.75 15.65 6.29
CA ARG A 64 17.84 17.10 6.42
C ARG A 64 16.63 17.82 5.81
N THR A 65 16.25 17.47 4.59
CA THR A 65 15.16 18.15 3.84
C THR A 65 13.78 17.69 4.27
N LYS A 66 13.62 16.41 4.67
CA LYS A 66 12.37 15.75 5.09
C LYS A 66 11.28 15.69 4.02
N VAL A 67 11.53 16.25 2.83
CA VAL A 67 10.59 16.31 1.70
C VAL A 67 11.31 15.79 0.46
N LEU A 68 10.74 14.80 -0.19
CA LEU A 68 11.24 14.21 -1.43
C LEU A 68 10.21 14.37 -2.55
N LEU A 69 10.63 14.92 -3.69
CA LEU A 69 9.88 14.81 -4.96
C LEU A 69 10.68 13.88 -5.89
N LYS A 70 10.07 12.78 -6.31
CA LYS A 70 10.75 11.76 -7.11
C LYS A 70 10.00 11.38 -8.39
N GLY A 71 10.75 11.20 -9.47
CA GLY A 71 10.29 10.48 -10.66
C GLY A 71 10.11 8.97 -10.37
N PRO A 72 9.49 8.22 -11.31
CA PRO A 72 9.38 6.77 -11.21
C PRO A 72 10.77 6.10 -11.15
N ILE A 73 10.85 4.94 -10.49
CA ILE A 73 12.08 4.16 -10.33
C ILE A 73 11.81 2.75 -10.84
N THR A 74 12.70 2.23 -11.68
CA THR A 74 12.58 0.88 -12.23
C THR A 74 12.94 -0.14 -11.15
N THR A 75 12.06 -1.11 -10.90
CA THR A 75 12.36 -2.30 -10.09
C THR A 75 12.50 -3.51 -11.01
N PRO A 76 13.58 -4.31 -10.94
CA PRO A 76 13.72 -5.52 -11.75
C PRO A 76 12.57 -6.51 -11.50
N GLN A 77 12.03 -7.13 -12.56
CA GLN A 77 10.95 -8.14 -12.46
C GLN A 77 11.52 -9.54 -12.22
N GLY A 78 10.89 -10.32 -11.32
CA GLY A 78 11.11 -11.77 -11.20
C GLY A 78 12.40 -12.24 -10.52
N GLY A 79 13.24 -11.32 -10.03
CA GLY A 79 14.45 -11.62 -9.27
C GLY A 79 15.35 -10.38 -9.14
N GLY A 80 16.23 -10.35 -8.13
CA GLY A 80 17.14 -9.22 -7.89
C GLY A 80 16.85 -8.47 -6.58
N TYR A 81 17.16 -7.17 -6.57
CA TYR A 81 17.11 -6.32 -5.37
C TYR A 81 15.68 -6.04 -4.89
N LYS A 82 15.51 -5.80 -3.58
CA LYS A 82 14.23 -5.33 -3.02
C LYS A 82 13.84 -3.98 -3.64
N SER A 83 12.54 -3.73 -3.82
CA SER A 83 12.04 -2.48 -4.38
C SER A 83 12.49 -1.27 -3.55
N LEU A 84 13.15 -0.30 -4.21
CA LEU A 84 13.55 0.94 -3.56
C LEU A 84 12.34 1.78 -3.12
N ASN A 85 11.23 1.74 -3.85
CA ASN A 85 10.01 2.46 -3.47
C ASN A 85 9.49 1.98 -2.11
N VAL A 86 9.40 0.66 -1.91
CA VAL A 86 9.01 0.06 -0.63
C VAL A 86 10.03 0.38 0.46
N THR A 87 11.32 0.35 0.12
CA THR A 87 12.41 0.68 1.05
C THR A 87 12.32 2.12 1.55
N LEU A 88 12.08 3.08 0.65
CA LEU A 88 11.88 4.49 1.01
C LEU A 88 10.68 4.67 1.93
N ARG A 89 9.52 4.07 1.58
CA ARG A 89 8.29 4.19 2.37
C ARG A 89 8.47 3.68 3.79
N LYS A 90 9.03 2.49 3.97
CA LYS A 90 9.28 1.89 5.29
C LYS A 90 10.36 2.62 6.08
N THR A 91 11.47 3.00 5.45
CA THR A 91 12.61 3.65 6.14
C THR A 91 12.26 5.05 6.62
N LEU A 92 11.40 5.76 5.87
CA LEU A 92 10.98 7.13 6.15
C LEU A 92 9.67 7.19 6.96
N SER A 93 9.12 6.03 7.34
CA SER A 93 7.83 5.86 8.02
C SER A 93 6.67 6.61 7.38
N LEU A 94 6.51 6.42 6.06
CA LEU A 94 5.48 7.07 5.24
C LEU A 94 4.21 6.21 5.20
N PHE A 95 3.53 6.10 6.33
CA PHE A 95 2.41 5.18 6.57
C PHE A 95 1.18 5.39 5.67
N ALA A 96 0.95 6.62 5.19
CA ALA A 96 -0.22 6.94 4.37
C ALA A 96 0.14 7.26 2.92
N ASN A 97 -0.41 6.53 1.96
CA ASN A 97 -0.33 6.84 0.53
C ASN A 97 -1.66 7.45 0.06
N VAL A 98 -1.65 8.74 -0.22
CA VAL A 98 -2.80 9.55 -0.63
C VAL A 98 -2.85 9.62 -2.16
N ARG A 99 -3.93 9.12 -2.75
CA ARG A 99 -4.12 9.03 -4.21
C ARG A 99 -5.47 9.64 -4.63
N PRO A 100 -5.53 10.95 -4.90
CA PRO A 100 -6.71 11.59 -5.48
C PRO A 100 -6.97 11.06 -6.90
N CYS A 101 -8.23 10.72 -7.19
CA CYS A 101 -8.70 10.27 -8.49
C CYS A 101 -9.87 11.17 -8.89
N VAL A 102 -9.62 12.08 -9.83
CA VAL A 102 -10.59 13.10 -10.27
C VAL A 102 -10.79 12.98 -11.77
N SER A 103 -12.05 13.06 -12.21
CA SER A 103 -12.39 13.11 -13.63
C SER A 103 -12.28 14.53 -14.17
N TYR A 104 -11.63 14.68 -15.32
CA TYR A 104 -11.44 15.96 -16.00
C TYR A 104 -12.32 16.08 -17.25
N ALA A 105 -13.55 15.59 -17.16
CA ALA A 105 -14.52 15.64 -18.26
C ALA A 105 -15.03 17.09 -18.51
N PRO A 106 -15.44 17.42 -19.75
CA PRO A 106 -15.39 16.59 -20.95
C PRO A 106 -14.01 16.56 -21.63
N PHE A 107 -13.02 17.30 -21.12
CA PHE A 107 -11.74 17.53 -21.81
C PHE A 107 -10.84 16.30 -21.83
N VAL A 108 -10.87 15.49 -20.77
CA VAL A 108 -10.29 14.15 -20.73
C VAL A 108 -11.41 13.13 -20.83
N ALA A 109 -11.30 12.22 -21.80
CA ALA A 109 -12.31 11.21 -22.04
C ALA A 109 -12.37 10.21 -20.87
N THR A 110 -13.57 9.98 -20.36
CA THR A 110 -13.86 8.99 -19.31
C THR A 110 -15.31 8.52 -19.45
N GLN A 111 -15.58 7.30 -18.97
CA GLN A 111 -16.96 6.78 -18.85
C GLN A 111 -17.69 7.39 -17.64
N HIS A 112 -16.96 8.03 -16.72
CA HIS A 112 -17.49 8.53 -15.45
C HIS A 112 -17.07 10.00 -15.26
N PRO A 113 -17.85 10.98 -15.75
CA PRO A 113 -17.42 12.37 -15.84
C PRO A 113 -17.34 13.11 -14.49
N ASN A 114 -17.99 12.59 -13.45
CA ASN A 114 -18.21 13.31 -12.18
C ASN A 114 -17.58 12.57 -10.99
N ILE A 115 -16.31 12.13 -11.12
CA ILE A 115 -15.58 11.50 -10.02
C ILE A 115 -14.69 12.53 -9.34
N ASP A 116 -14.75 12.55 -8.01
CA ASP A 116 -13.80 13.24 -7.13
C ASP A 116 -13.63 12.42 -5.84
N LEU A 117 -12.79 11.38 -5.90
CA LEU A 117 -12.52 10.50 -4.76
C LEU A 117 -11.04 10.48 -4.40
N VAL A 118 -10.73 10.06 -3.16
CA VAL A 118 -9.36 9.92 -2.67
C VAL A 118 -9.18 8.56 -2.03
N ILE A 119 -8.16 7.83 -2.45
CA ILE A 119 -7.78 6.56 -1.83
C ILE A 119 -6.63 6.81 -0.86
N ILE A 120 -6.84 6.41 0.39
CA ILE A 120 -5.88 6.42 1.49
C ILE A 120 -5.43 4.98 1.72
N ARG A 121 -4.26 4.65 1.17
CA ARG A 121 -3.67 3.32 1.21
C ARG A 121 -2.67 3.21 2.37
N GLU A 122 -2.80 2.17 3.19
CA GLU A 122 -1.76 1.74 4.13
C GLU A 122 -0.48 1.37 3.38
N ASN A 123 0.69 1.79 3.86
CA ASN A 123 1.89 1.88 3.01
C ASN A 123 3.17 1.30 3.62
N GLU A 124 3.10 0.70 4.81
CA GLU A 124 4.24 0.13 5.55
C GLU A 124 4.17 -1.39 5.76
N GLU A 125 2.97 -1.98 5.76
CA GLU A 125 2.74 -3.37 6.17
C GLU A 125 2.12 -4.24 5.05
N ASP A 126 1.35 -5.26 5.43
CA ASP A 126 0.68 -6.23 4.56
C ASP A 126 1.67 -7.04 3.70
N MET A 127 1.18 -7.74 2.67
CA MET A 127 2.00 -8.58 1.78
C MET A 127 3.13 -7.82 1.07
N TYR A 128 3.04 -6.49 0.98
CA TYR A 128 4.08 -5.61 0.45
C TYR A 128 5.36 -5.60 1.31
N ALA A 129 5.34 -6.19 2.51
CA ALA A 129 6.56 -6.46 3.26
C ALA A 129 7.53 -7.40 2.54
N GLY A 130 7.05 -8.23 1.60
CA GLY A 130 7.90 -9.11 0.79
C GLY A 130 8.69 -10.11 1.64
N ILE A 131 8.06 -10.61 2.71
CA ILE A 131 8.66 -11.61 3.60
C ILE A 131 8.20 -12.98 3.11
N GLU A 132 9.05 -13.60 2.29
CA GLU A 132 8.75 -14.82 1.56
C GLU A 132 9.71 -15.95 1.91
N TYR A 133 9.18 -17.18 1.95
CA TYR A 133 9.95 -18.38 2.26
C TYR A 133 9.52 -19.51 1.33
N ARG A 134 10.50 -20.21 0.73
CA ARG A 134 10.25 -21.50 0.09
C ARG A 134 10.14 -22.55 1.20
N GLN A 135 8.95 -23.12 1.36
CA GLN A 135 8.65 -24.11 2.40
C GLN A 135 9.11 -25.51 1.97
N THR A 136 8.80 -25.90 0.71
CA THR A 136 9.23 -27.17 0.11
C THR A 136 9.63 -26.94 -1.35
N GLU A 137 9.97 -27.99 -2.10
CA GLU A 137 10.29 -27.85 -3.52
C GLU A 137 9.21 -27.09 -4.31
N GLY A 138 7.93 -27.37 -4.06
CA GLY A 138 6.80 -26.78 -4.78
C GLY A 138 5.97 -25.76 -4.01
N VAL A 139 6.34 -25.42 -2.76
CA VAL A 139 5.52 -24.55 -1.89
C VAL A 139 6.27 -23.33 -1.45
N TYR A 140 5.66 -22.16 -1.68
CA TYR A 140 6.17 -20.85 -1.31
C TYR A 140 5.13 -20.15 -0.45
N GLN A 141 5.59 -19.46 0.59
CA GLN A 141 4.75 -18.74 1.55
C GLN A 141 5.15 -17.27 1.57
N CYS A 142 4.17 -16.38 1.52
CA CYS A 142 4.32 -14.96 1.81
C CYS A 142 3.59 -14.63 3.12
N LEU A 143 4.20 -13.82 3.99
CA LEU A 143 3.58 -13.37 5.23
C LEU A 143 2.79 -12.07 5.03
N LYS A 144 1.53 -12.09 5.45
CA LYS A 144 0.70 -10.89 5.64
C LYS A 144 0.74 -10.48 7.10
N LEU A 145 1.35 -9.34 7.39
CA LEU A 145 1.44 -8.76 8.74
C LEU A 145 0.59 -7.50 8.78
N ILE A 146 -0.33 -7.43 9.75
CA ILE A 146 -1.15 -6.26 10.03
C ILE A 146 -1.05 -5.96 11.52
N THR A 147 -0.61 -4.76 11.88
CA THR A 147 -0.49 -4.34 13.27
C THR A 147 -1.60 -3.37 13.67
N GLN A 148 -1.95 -3.38 14.96
CA GLN A 148 -2.93 -2.43 15.49
C GLN A 148 -2.45 -0.97 15.36
N PRO A 149 -1.19 -0.60 15.70
CA PRO A 149 -0.69 0.75 15.48
C PRO A 149 -0.80 1.22 14.02
N GLY A 150 -0.43 0.38 13.05
CA GLY A 150 -0.54 0.73 11.63
C GLY A 150 -1.99 0.97 11.19
N CYS A 151 -2.92 0.10 11.61
CA CYS A 151 -4.36 0.30 11.41
C CYS A 151 -4.82 1.63 12.00
N GLU A 152 -4.47 1.92 13.25
CA GLU A 152 -4.86 3.15 13.93
C GLU A 152 -4.34 4.40 13.20
N GLN A 153 -3.07 4.39 12.78
CA GLN A 153 -2.46 5.51 12.06
C GLN A 153 -3.19 5.81 10.75
N ILE A 154 -3.36 4.80 9.89
CA ILE A 154 -3.91 5.02 8.55
C ILE A 154 -5.40 5.35 8.57
N ILE A 155 -6.16 4.71 9.46
CA ILE A 155 -7.60 4.95 9.59
C ILE A 155 -7.84 6.34 10.20
N GLN A 156 -7.13 6.70 11.25
CA GLN A 156 -7.22 8.05 11.83
C GLN A 156 -6.86 9.10 10.77
N TYR A 157 -5.78 8.87 10.02
CA TYR A 157 -5.39 9.77 8.94
C TYR A 157 -6.49 9.94 7.89
N ALA A 158 -7.21 8.87 7.52
CA ALA A 158 -8.31 8.96 6.56
C ALA A 158 -9.48 9.83 7.07
N PHE A 159 -9.85 9.72 8.35
CA PHE A 159 -10.89 10.56 8.95
C PHE A 159 -10.44 12.00 9.14
N GLU A 160 -9.21 12.24 9.60
CA GLU A 160 -8.61 13.58 9.69
C GLU A 160 -8.51 14.25 8.31
N TYR A 161 -8.10 13.49 7.29
CA TYR A 161 -8.08 13.94 5.91
C TYR A 161 -9.49 14.34 5.46
N ALA A 162 -10.48 13.48 5.71
CA ALA A 162 -11.86 13.76 5.33
C ALA A 162 -12.38 15.04 6.00
N GLN A 163 -12.15 15.21 7.31
CA GLN A 163 -12.55 16.42 8.03
C GLN A 163 -11.87 17.67 7.48
N LYS A 164 -10.54 17.62 7.30
CA LYS A 164 -9.73 18.76 6.87
C LYS A 164 -10.03 19.22 5.45
N PHE A 165 -10.23 18.27 4.54
CA PHE A 165 -10.55 18.54 3.14
C PHE A 165 -12.07 18.65 2.89
N ASN A 166 -12.88 18.77 3.96
CA ASN A 166 -14.33 18.90 3.91
C ASN A 166 -15.06 17.77 3.16
N ARG A 167 -14.44 16.58 3.09
CA ARG A 167 -15.07 15.36 2.60
C ARG A 167 -16.16 14.91 3.59
N LYS A 168 -17.13 14.17 3.09
CA LYS A 168 -18.36 13.81 3.82
C LYS A 168 -18.41 12.35 4.19
N LYS A 169 -17.65 11.49 3.49
CA LYS A 169 -17.72 10.04 3.67
C LYS A 169 -16.36 9.36 3.64
N VAL A 170 -16.15 8.40 4.53
CA VAL A 170 -15.00 7.48 4.54
C VAL A 170 -15.49 6.04 4.42
N THR A 171 -15.02 5.32 3.41
CA THR A 171 -15.38 3.92 3.17
C THR A 171 -14.20 2.99 3.38
N CYS A 172 -14.36 1.96 4.20
CA CYS A 172 -13.33 0.97 4.47
C CYS A 172 -13.48 -0.27 3.58
N PHE A 173 -12.42 -0.67 2.86
CA PHE A 173 -12.41 -1.92 2.09
C PHE A 173 -11.52 -2.97 2.74
N THR A 174 -12.05 -4.16 3.01
CA THR A 174 -11.26 -5.31 3.52
C THR A 174 -11.77 -6.65 3.00
N LYS A 175 -11.11 -7.77 3.32
CA LYS A 175 -11.61 -9.14 3.07
C LYS A 175 -11.77 -9.93 4.38
N ASP A 176 -12.31 -9.28 5.40
CA ASP A 176 -12.48 -9.82 6.76
C ASP A 176 -13.42 -11.04 6.84
N ASN A 177 -14.32 -11.21 5.87
CA ASN A 177 -15.12 -12.42 5.73
C ASN A 177 -14.26 -13.70 5.59
N ILE A 178 -13.10 -13.59 4.92
CA ILE A 178 -12.10 -14.66 4.77
C ILE A 178 -10.97 -14.51 5.80
N MET A 179 -10.31 -13.35 5.82
CA MET A 179 -9.16 -13.05 6.69
C MET A 179 -9.61 -12.43 8.01
N LYS A 180 -10.29 -13.23 8.83
CA LYS A 180 -10.96 -12.79 10.06
C LYS A 180 -10.06 -12.13 11.10
N MET A 181 -8.78 -12.50 11.16
CA MET A 181 -7.84 -11.95 12.15
C MET A 181 -7.14 -10.69 11.63
N THR A 182 -6.56 -10.72 10.43
CA THR A 182 -5.80 -9.57 9.89
C THR A 182 -6.72 -8.47 9.39
N ASP A 183 -7.59 -8.79 8.43
CA ASP A 183 -8.51 -7.82 7.84
C ASP A 183 -9.64 -7.48 8.82
N GLY A 184 -10.00 -8.43 9.69
CA GLY A 184 -10.93 -8.18 10.79
C GLY A 184 -10.35 -7.25 11.87
N LEU A 185 -9.05 -7.28 12.15
CA LEU A 185 -8.41 -6.26 12.98
C LEU A 185 -8.58 -4.87 12.36
N PHE A 186 -8.27 -4.72 11.07
CA PHE A 186 -8.42 -3.45 10.35
C PHE A 186 -9.87 -2.93 10.39
N HIS A 187 -10.84 -3.79 10.11
CA HIS A 187 -12.27 -3.42 10.16
C HIS A 187 -12.73 -3.06 11.59
N ARG A 188 -12.29 -3.80 12.62
CA ARG A 188 -12.62 -3.47 14.01
C ARG A 188 -12.09 -2.09 14.39
N ILE A 189 -10.81 -1.80 14.13
CA ILE A 189 -10.20 -0.50 14.40
C ILE A 189 -10.89 0.61 13.58
N PHE A 190 -11.35 0.32 12.36
CA PHE A 190 -12.14 1.26 11.56
C PHE A 190 -13.42 1.69 12.28
N ASN A 191 -14.19 0.73 12.80
CA ASN A 191 -15.41 1.03 13.54
C ASN A 191 -15.14 1.78 14.85
N GLU A 192 -14.06 1.43 15.55
CA GLU A 192 -13.65 2.11 16.79
C GLU A 192 -13.30 3.59 16.53
N ILE A 193 -12.52 3.87 15.49
CA ILE A 193 -12.14 5.25 15.13
C ILE A 193 -13.33 6.01 14.54
N ALA A 194 -14.15 5.38 13.70
CA ALA A 194 -15.31 6.04 13.09
C ALA A 194 -16.28 6.63 14.11
N ALA A 195 -16.43 5.99 15.28
CA ALA A 195 -17.26 6.48 16.38
C ALA A 195 -16.82 7.85 16.92
N GLU A 196 -15.56 8.24 16.72
CA GLU A 196 -15.00 9.53 17.15
C GLU A 196 -15.29 10.66 16.15
N TYR A 197 -15.76 10.33 14.94
CA TYR A 197 -16.05 11.29 13.87
C TYR A 197 -17.53 11.23 13.45
N PRO A 198 -18.50 11.54 14.34
CA PRO A 198 -19.93 11.37 14.07
C PRO A 198 -20.49 12.24 12.92
N ALA A 199 -19.76 13.26 12.50
CA ALA A 199 -20.12 14.13 11.37
C ALA A 199 -19.70 13.56 10.00
N ILE A 200 -18.96 12.46 9.96
CA ILE A 200 -18.46 11.82 8.75
C ILE A 200 -19.24 10.52 8.54
N GLU A 201 -19.92 10.40 7.40
CA GLU A 201 -20.56 9.14 7.02
C GLU A 201 -19.49 8.06 6.86
N HIS A 202 -19.75 6.86 7.35
CA HIS A 202 -18.82 5.75 7.22
C HIS A 202 -19.55 4.46 6.84
N GLU A 203 -18.92 3.68 5.98
CA GLU A 203 -19.37 2.34 5.62
C GLU A 203 -18.18 1.40 5.44
N HIS A 204 -18.45 0.09 5.51
CA HIS A 204 -17.48 -0.96 5.20
C HIS A 204 -18.00 -1.79 4.03
N LEU A 205 -17.12 -2.11 3.09
CA LEU A 205 -17.40 -3.03 1.98
C LEU A 205 -16.32 -4.10 1.91
N ILE A 206 -16.73 -5.30 1.49
CA ILE A 206 -15.76 -6.33 1.10
C ILE A 206 -15.06 -5.88 -0.18
N ILE A 207 -13.74 -6.07 -0.26
CA ILE A 207 -12.88 -5.54 -1.33
C ILE A 207 -13.33 -5.95 -2.74
N ASP A 208 -13.96 -7.12 -2.92
CA ASP A 208 -14.46 -7.58 -4.22
C ASP A 208 -15.63 -6.73 -4.72
N ILE A 209 -16.70 -6.61 -3.94
CA ILE A 209 -17.85 -5.79 -4.28
C ILE A 209 -17.50 -4.30 -4.25
N GLY A 210 -16.63 -3.88 -3.33
CA GLY A 210 -16.10 -2.51 -3.26
C GLY A 210 -15.37 -2.14 -4.55
N THR A 211 -14.52 -3.01 -5.08
CA THR A 211 -13.81 -2.79 -6.36
C THR A 211 -14.79 -2.78 -7.54
N ALA A 212 -15.76 -3.70 -7.58
CA ALA A 212 -16.76 -3.73 -8.64
C ALA A 212 -17.62 -2.46 -8.67
N LEU A 213 -17.99 -1.95 -7.49
CA LEU A 213 -18.71 -0.68 -7.35
C LEU A 213 -17.81 0.52 -7.70
N LEU A 214 -16.53 0.50 -7.33
CA LEU A 214 -15.59 1.54 -7.71
C LEU A 214 -15.44 1.64 -9.24
N ALA A 215 -15.48 0.50 -9.94
CA ALA A 215 -15.40 0.48 -11.39
C ALA A 215 -16.72 0.87 -12.08
N SER A 216 -17.88 0.60 -11.48
CA SER A 216 -19.20 0.77 -12.12
C SER A 216 -19.97 2.02 -11.69
N HIS A 217 -19.81 2.43 -10.43
CA HIS A 217 -20.49 3.56 -9.79
C HIS A 217 -19.51 4.33 -8.87
N PRO A 218 -18.35 4.78 -9.36
CA PRO A 218 -17.32 5.45 -8.55
C PRO A 218 -17.80 6.71 -7.81
N GLU A 219 -18.81 7.40 -8.34
CA GLU A 219 -19.39 8.64 -7.78
C GLU A 219 -19.99 8.48 -6.38
N ARG A 220 -20.23 7.25 -5.93
CA ARG A 220 -20.71 6.98 -4.56
C ARG A 220 -19.63 7.14 -3.49
N PHE A 221 -18.35 7.14 -3.89
CA PHE A 221 -17.23 7.17 -2.97
C PHE A 221 -16.63 8.57 -2.87
N ASP A 222 -16.12 8.89 -1.68
CA ASP A 222 -15.48 10.16 -1.39
C ASP A 222 -14.05 9.90 -0.89
N VAL A 223 -13.88 9.41 0.35
CA VAL A 223 -12.60 8.87 0.82
C VAL A 223 -12.71 7.35 0.96
N ILE A 224 -11.74 6.61 0.44
CA ILE A 224 -11.61 5.16 0.63
C ILE A 224 -10.35 4.89 1.44
N VAL A 225 -10.44 4.05 2.47
CA VAL A 225 -9.29 3.60 3.27
C VAL A 225 -9.15 2.08 3.22
N THR A 226 -7.93 1.57 3.01
CA THR A 226 -7.69 0.13 2.90
C THR A 226 -6.22 -0.27 3.12
N LEU A 227 -5.98 -1.58 3.22
CA LEU A 227 -4.69 -2.23 3.37
C LEU A 227 -3.80 -2.10 2.12
N ASN A 228 -2.50 -2.32 2.27
CA ASN A 228 -1.49 -2.04 1.25
C ASN A 228 -1.77 -2.65 -0.13
N LEU A 229 -1.92 -3.98 -0.22
CA LEU A 229 -2.11 -4.64 -1.53
C LEU A 229 -3.43 -4.21 -2.18
N TYR A 230 -4.49 -4.08 -1.39
CA TYR A 230 -5.79 -3.68 -1.92
C TYR A 230 -5.75 -2.24 -2.42
N GLY A 231 -5.16 -1.33 -1.64
CA GLY A 231 -5.01 0.08 -1.98
C GLY A 231 -4.22 0.28 -3.25
N ASP A 232 -3.19 -0.54 -3.47
CA ASP A 232 -2.45 -0.58 -4.73
C ASP A 232 -3.37 -0.88 -5.92
N ILE A 233 -4.08 -2.00 -5.86
CA ILE A 233 -4.96 -2.47 -6.94
C ILE A 233 -6.08 -1.46 -7.22
N ILE A 234 -6.81 -1.04 -6.19
CA ILE A 234 -8.01 -0.21 -6.40
C ILE A 234 -7.68 1.21 -6.84
N SER A 235 -6.49 1.73 -6.50
CA SER A 235 -6.09 3.07 -6.95
C SER A 235 -5.64 3.09 -8.39
N ASP A 236 -5.03 2.01 -8.89
CA ASP A 236 -4.77 1.85 -10.33
C ASP A 236 -6.07 1.70 -11.12
N VAL A 237 -7.04 0.93 -10.58
CA VAL A 237 -8.40 0.84 -11.17
C VAL A 237 -9.05 2.22 -11.21
N ALA A 238 -9.06 2.97 -10.09
CA ALA A 238 -9.66 4.30 -10.03
C ALA A 238 -8.97 5.29 -11.00
N ALA A 239 -7.64 5.27 -11.08
CA ALA A 239 -6.87 6.12 -11.99
C ALA A 239 -7.20 5.81 -13.47
N GLN A 240 -7.41 4.54 -13.81
CA GLN A 240 -7.83 4.15 -15.16
C GLN A 240 -9.28 4.56 -15.46
N VAL A 241 -10.18 4.47 -14.47
CA VAL A 241 -11.58 4.85 -14.60
C VAL A 241 -11.74 6.37 -14.84
N VAL A 242 -10.93 7.21 -14.19
CA VAL A 242 -11.00 8.68 -14.36
C VAL A 242 -10.34 9.20 -15.65
N GLY A 243 -9.64 8.35 -16.41
CA GLY A 243 -9.23 8.62 -17.79
C GLY A 243 -7.79 8.23 -18.13
N SER A 244 -6.81 8.58 -17.30
CA SER A 244 -5.40 8.22 -17.52
C SER A 244 -4.61 8.18 -16.22
N VAL A 245 -3.89 7.08 -16.02
CA VAL A 245 -2.88 6.94 -14.93
C VAL A 245 -1.78 8.00 -15.05
N GLY A 246 -1.53 8.53 -16.26
CA GLY A 246 -0.58 9.61 -16.52
C GLY A 246 -0.93 10.95 -15.86
N LEU A 247 -2.17 11.12 -15.40
CA LEU A 247 -2.62 12.31 -14.67
C LEU A 247 -2.49 12.17 -13.15
N ALA A 248 -2.30 10.95 -12.65
CA ALA A 248 -2.46 10.66 -11.24
C ALA A 248 -1.16 10.89 -10.45
N GLY A 249 -1.21 11.84 -9.51
CA GLY A 249 -0.16 12.10 -8.53
C GLY A 249 -0.48 11.48 -7.18
N SER A 250 0.55 11.21 -6.38
CA SER A 250 0.40 10.65 -5.04
C SER A 250 1.32 11.31 -4.03
N ALA A 251 0.89 11.27 -2.76
CA ALA A 251 1.66 11.71 -1.62
C ALA A 251 1.80 10.57 -0.61
N ASN A 252 3.03 10.21 -0.30
CA ASN A 252 3.37 9.27 0.77
C ASN A 252 3.73 10.11 2.00
N ILE A 253 2.90 10.04 3.03
CA ILE A 253 2.93 10.93 4.19
C ILE A 253 3.33 10.14 5.44
N GLY A 254 4.27 10.70 6.20
CA GLY A 254 4.60 10.27 7.54
C GLY A 254 4.61 11.45 8.53
N ASN A 255 4.73 11.13 9.81
CA ASN A 255 4.77 12.14 10.89
C ASN A 255 6.03 13.01 10.86
N GLN A 256 7.10 12.57 10.20
CA GLN A 256 8.36 13.33 10.13
C GLN A 256 8.79 13.70 8.72
N MET A 257 8.47 12.88 7.72
CA MET A 257 8.88 13.08 6.34
C MET A 257 7.69 12.92 5.37
N ALA A 258 7.87 13.38 4.14
CA ALA A 258 6.91 13.20 3.06
C ALA A 258 7.62 12.96 1.73
N MET A 259 7.00 12.13 0.88
CA MET A 259 7.48 11.82 -0.47
C MET A 259 6.36 11.95 -1.49
N PHE A 260 6.60 12.71 -2.54
CA PHE A 260 5.65 13.00 -3.60
C PHE A 260 6.12 12.36 -4.90
N GLU A 261 5.23 11.63 -5.56
CA GLU A 261 5.54 10.86 -6.76
C GLU A 261 4.30 10.70 -7.65
N ALA A 262 4.49 10.52 -8.96
CA ALA A 262 3.43 10.03 -9.83
C ALA A 262 3.08 8.57 -9.48
N ILE A 263 1.83 8.15 -9.76
CA ILE A 263 1.41 6.76 -9.53
C ILE A 263 2.06 5.80 -10.54
N HIS A 264 2.23 6.22 -11.79
CA HIS A 264 2.73 5.38 -12.87
C HIS A 264 4.20 4.95 -12.70
N GLY A 265 4.57 3.86 -13.39
CA GLY A 265 5.95 3.37 -13.46
C GLY A 265 6.87 4.17 -14.40
N SER A 266 8.03 3.60 -14.71
CA SER A 266 9.09 4.25 -15.51
C SER A 266 8.83 4.28 -17.02
N ALA A 267 7.82 3.55 -17.53
CA ALA A 267 7.39 3.55 -18.93
C ALA A 267 8.58 3.50 -19.94
N PRO A 268 9.42 2.45 -19.89
CA PRO A 268 10.66 2.37 -20.67
C PRO A 268 10.44 2.39 -22.18
N ASP A 269 9.25 2.01 -22.65
CA ASP A 269 8.84 2.01 -24.05
C ASP A 269 8.72 3.42 -24.65
N ILE A 270 8.51 4.46 -23.83
CA ILE A 270 8.40 5.86 -24.27
C ILE A 270 9.50 6.78 -23.72
N ALA A 271 10.40 6.27 -22.89
CA ALA A 271 11.49 7.02 -22.29
C ALA A 271 12.34 7.76 -23.33
N GLY A 272 12.59 9.05 -23.12
CA GLY A 272 13.46 9.88 -23.96
C GLY A 272 12.83 10.29 -25.29
N LYS A 273 11.56 9.97 -25.53
CA LYS A 273 10.85 10.35 -26.76
C LYS A 273 10.15 11.71 -26.67
N ASN A 274 10.17 12.36 -25.49
CA ASN A 274 9.49 13.64 -25.25
C ASN A 274 7.97 13.57 -25.53
N ILE A 275 7.35 12.44 -25.19
CA ILE A 275 5.90 12.19 -25.36
C ILE A 275 5.20 11.79 -24.06
N ALA A 276 5.94 11.69 -22.95
CA ALA A 276 5.37 11.38 -21.65
C ALA A 276 4.46 12.52 -21.16
N ASN A 277 3.41 12.17 -20.42
CA ASN A 277 2.56 13.15 -19.77
C ASN A 277 3.16 13.55 -18.40
N PRO A 278 3.57 14.80 -18.18
CA PRO A 278 4.15 15.20 -16.90
C PRO A 278 3.10 15.49 -15.81
N SER A 279 1.80 15.40 -16.13
CA SER A 279 0.71 15.80 -15.24
C SER A 279 0.70 15.04 -13.91
N GLY A 280 0.96 13.73 -13.91
CA GLY A 280 0.99 12.95 -12.67
C GLY A 280 2.05 13.44 -11.68
N LEU A 281 3.26 13.72 -12.15
CA LEU A 281 4.32 14.28 -11.30
C LEU A 281 4.06 15.76 -10.94
N LEU A 282 3.46 16.53 -11.85
CA LEU A 282 3.04 17.90 -11.56
C LEU A 282 1.98 17.94 -10.45
N ASN A 283 0.98 17.06 -10.50
CA ASN A 283 -0.05 16.93 -9.47
C ASN A 283 0.53 16.48 -8.13
N ALA A 284 1.56 15.61 -8.14
CA ALA A 284 2.31 15.28 -6.93
C ALA A 284 3.10 16.51 -6.39
N ALA A 285 3.69 17.32 -7.27
CA ALA A 285 4.37 18.56 -6.89
C ALA A 285 3.41 19.63 -6.35
N ILE A 286 2.18 19.71 -6.86
CA ILE A 286 1.13 20.57 -6.30
C ILE A 286 0.79 20.13 -4.86
N GLN A 287 0.62 18.82 -4.62
CA GLN A 287 0.45 18.27 -3.27
C GLN A 287 1.65 18.59 -2.36
N MET A 288 2.87 18.54 -2.90
CA MET A 288 4.09 18.93 -2.18
C MET A 288 4.05 20.41 -1.79
N LEU A 289 3.69 21.30 -2.71
CA LEU A 289 3.59 22.75 -2.43
C LEU A 289 2.58 23.04 -1.32
N VAL A 290 1.43 22.35 -1.34
CA VAL A 290 0.45 22.43 -0.25
C VAL A 290 1.06 21.95 1.07
N HIS A 291 1.76 20.82 1.06
CA HIS A 291 2.41 20.25 2.25
C HIS A 291 3.48 21.16 2.85
N ILE A 292 4.29 21.84 2.03
CA ILE A 292 5.31 22.80 2.48
C ILE A 292 4.74 24.23 2.69
N ASN A 293 3.41 24.35 2.79
CA ASN A 293 2.69 25.59 3.07
C ASN A 293 2.91 26.71 2.03
N GLN A 294 2.94 26.34 0.75
CA GLN A 294 2.94 27.25 -0.41
C GLN A 294 1.65 27.12 -1.25
N PRO A 295 0.45 27.27 -0.65
CA PRO A 295 -0.81 26.99 -1.32
C PRO A 295 -1.17 27.98 -2.43
N GLU A 296 -0.67 29.21 -2.38
CA GLU A 296 -0.88 30.22 -3.43
C GLU A 296 -0.20 29.80 -4.74
N VAL A 297 1.05 29.34 -4.64
CA VAL A 297 1.80 28.80 -5.80
C VAL A 297 1.16 27.50 -6.29
N ALA A 298 0.72 26.63 -5.38
CA ALA A 298 -0.02 25.41 -5.75
C ALA A 298 -1.28 25.74 -6.55
N SER A 299 -2.08 26.71 -6.09
CA SER A 299 -3.31 27.16 -6.76
C SER A 299 -3.01 27.78 -8.13
N LEU A 300 -1.94 28.57 -8.23
CA LEU A 300 -1.50 29.18 -9.48
C LEU A 300 -1.19 28.12 -10.54
N ILE A 301 -0.41 27.10 -10.18
CA ILE A 301 0.00 26.03 -11.09
C ILE A 301 -1.19 25.15 -11.46
N GLU A 302 -2.00 24.75 -10.49
CA GLU A 302 -3.15 23.87 -10.76
C GLU A 302 -4.17 24.53 -11.67
N ASN A 303 -4.49 25.81 -11.43
CA ASN A 303 -5.40 26.56 -12.32
C ASN A 303 -4.84 26.69 -13.74
N ALA A 304 -3.53 26.93 -13.89
CA ALA A 304 -2.89 26.99 -15.20
C ALA A 304 -2.92 25.64 -15.92
N TRP A 305 -2.71 24.54 -15.18
CA TRP A 305 -2.80 23.19 -15.70
C TRP A 305 -4.23 22.82 -16.12
N LEU A 306 -5.23 23.07 -15.26
CA LEU A 306 -6.65 22.89 -15.58
C LEU A 306 -7.04 23.69 -16.83
N LYS A 307 -6.63 24.96 -16.90
CA LYS A 307 -6.84 25.82 -18.06
C LYS A 307 -6.20 25.27 -19.34
N THR A 308 -5.04 24.63 -19.24
CA THR A 308 -4.35 23.98 -20.37
C THR A 308 -5.18 22.82 -20.92
N LEU A 309 -5.74 21.99 -20.04
CA LEU A 309 -6.64 20.89 -20.42
C LEU A 309 -7.92 21.42 -21.07
N GLU A 310 -8.56 22.45 -20.50
CA GLU A 310 -9.78 23.04 -21.08
C GLU A 310 -9.61 23.58 -22.50
N GLU A 311 -8.43 24.09 -22.80
CA GLU A 311 -8.12 24.61 -24.12
C GLU A 311 -7.76 23.51 -25.12
N GLY A 312 -7.73 22.25 -24.68
CA GLY A 312 -7.53 21.08 -25.51
C GLY A 312 -6.07 20.88 -25.92
N ILE A 313 -5.12 21.36 -25.13
CA ILE A 313 -3.69 21.10 -25.34
C ILE A 313 -3.33 19.86 -24.55
N HIS A 314 -3.20 18.73 -25.25
CA HIS A 314 -3.13 17.41 -24.61
C HIS A 314 -1.91 16.62 -25.06
N THR A 315 -1.37 15.83 -24.14
CA THR A 315 -0.36 14.81 -24.46
C THR A 315 -1.00 13.58 -25.09
N GLY A 316 -0.17 12.68 -25.61
CA GLY A 316 -0.65 11.58 -26.45
C GLY A 316 -1.60 10.59 -25.78
N ASP A 317 -1.49 10.41 -24.46
CA ASP A 317 -2.30 9.51 -23.64
C ASP A 317 -3.74 10.00 -23.41
N ILE A 318 -3.95 11.32 -23.36
CA ILE A 318 -5.28 11.94 -23.16
C ILE A 318 -5.81 12.65 -24.42
N TYR A 319 -5.07 12.59 -25.52
CA TYR A 319 -5.51 13.18 -26.78
C TYR A 319 -6.76 12.48 -27.31
N SER A 320 -7.74 13.30 -27.69
CA SER A 320 -9.00 12.90 -28.32
C SER A 320 -9.32 13.85 -29.46
N SER A 321 -9.66 13.31 -30.62
CA SER A 321 -10.10 14.12 -31.78
C SER A 321 -11.35 14.95 -31.50
N THR A 322 -12.13 14.57 -30.48
CA THR A 322 -13.37 15.26 -30.10
C THR A 322 -13.10 16.49 -29.23
N TYR A 323 -12.14 16.40 -28.31
CA TYR A 323 -11.95 17.40 -27.24
C TYR A 323 -10.60 18.13 -27.32
N SER A 324 -9.64 17.60 -28.07
CA SER A 324 -8.29 18.16 -28.15
C SER A 324 -8.15 19.05 -29.38
N LYS A 325 -7.59 20.24 -29.19
CA LYS A 325 -7.19 21.14 -30.27
C LYS A 325 -5.77 20.88 -30.74
N GLN A 326 -4.90 20.46 -29.83
CA GLN A 326 -3.49 20.25 -30.12
C GLN A 326 -2.94 19.03 -29.37
N LYS A 327 -2.23 18.15 -30.11
CA LYS A 327 -1.41 17.09 -29.52
C LYS A 327 0.00 17.62 -29.31
N VAL A 328 0.52 17.54 -28.08
CA VAL A 328 1.85 18.04 -27.71
C VAL A 328 2.69 16.95 -27.03
N GLY A 329 4.02 17.14 -27.06
CA GLY A 329 4.97 16.34 -26.28
C GLY A 329 5.22 16.92 -24.88
N THR A 330 6.05 16.24 -24.08
CA THR A 330 6.30 16.54 -22.66
C THR A 330 6.65 18.02 -22.42
N GLN A 331 7.68 18.52 -23.09
CA GLN A 331 8.15 19.90 -22.87
C GLN A 331 7.19 20.96 -23.42
N ALA A 332 6.54 20.67 -24.55
CA ALA A 332 5.57 21.59 -25.15
C ALA A 332 4.31 21.72 -24.27
N PHE A 333 3.87 20.62 -23.64
CA PHE A 333 2.81 20.67 -22.63
C PHE A 333 3.20 21.52 -21.43
N ALA A 334 4.41 21.35 -20.89
CA ALA A 334 4.89 22.17 -19.78
C ALA A 334 4.95 23.66 -20.13
N ASN A 335 5.42 24.01 -21.33
CA ASN A 335 5.43 25.40 -21.79
C ASN A 335 4.01 25.97 -21.90
N ALA A 336 3.06 25.17 -22.40
CA ALA A 336 1.66 25.59 -22.46
C ALA A 336 1.06 25.86 -21.07
N VAL A 337 1.42 25.07 -20.06
CA VAL A 337 1.05 25.33 -18.66
C VAL A 337 1.68 26.64 -18.17
N ILE A 338 2.97 26.86 -18.45
CA ILE A 338 3.69 28.10 -18.07
C ILE A 338 3.04 29.35 -18.67
N GLU A 339 2.67 29.31 -19.94
CA GLU A 339 1.96 30.41 -20.63
C GLU A 339 0.60 30.76 -19.99
N ARG A 340 0.02 29.84 -19.23
CA ARG A 340 -1.28 29.98 -18.56
C ARG A 340 -1.17 30.31 -17.08
N LEU A 341 0.04 30.49 -16.53
CA LEU A 341 0.21 30.96 -15.16
C LEU A 341 -0.50 32.32 -14.98
N GLY A 342 -1.32 32.40 -13.94
CA GLY A 342 -2.16 33.57 -13.64
C GLY A 342 -3.53 33.55 -14.31
N GLN A 343 -3.80 32.58 -15.19
CA GLN A 343 -5.12 32.35 -15.77
C GLN A 343 -5.91 31.34 -14.92
N GLN A 344 -7.23 31.39 -15.04
CA GLN A 344 -8.15 30.47 -14.36
C GLN A 344 -8.92 29.62 -15.38
N PRO A 345 -9.25 28.37 -15.04
CA PRO A 345 -10.20 27.58 -15.83
C PRO A 345 -11.58 28.25 -15.85
N VAL A 346 -12.32 28.01 -16.93
CA VAL A 346 -13.68 28.53 -17.16
C VAL A 346 -14.74 27.47 -16.84
N HIS A 347 -14.45 26.20 -17.12
CA HIS A 347 -15.37 25.07 -16.95
C HIS A 347 -15.09 24.27 -15.67
N PHE A 348 -13.84 23.92 -15.42
CA PHE A 348 -13.40 23.36 -14.15
C PHE A 348 -13.53 24.41 -13.06
N LYS A 349 -13.89 23.96 -11.85
CA LYS A 349 -13.91 24.81 -10.67
C LYS A 349 -12.48 25.28 -10.39
N PRO A 350 -12.22 26.61 -10.33
CA PRO A 350 -10.91 27.11 -9.97
C PRO A 350 -10.50 26.62 -8.58
N THR A 351 -9.24 26.20 -8.46
CA THR A 351 -8.66 25.74 -7.21
C THR A 351 -8.15 26.93 -6.39
N ASP A 352 -8.42 26.94 -5.09
CA ASP A 352 -8.05 28.00 -4.16
C ASP A 352 -7.65 27.38 -2.81
N TYR A 353 -6.40 26.94 -2.74
CA TYR A 353 -5.81 26.39 -1.53
C TYR A 353 -5.59 27.52 -0.51
N LYS A 354 -6.07 27.33 0.72
CA LYS A 354 -5.92 28.31 1.81
C LYS A 354 -4.66 28.08 2.65
N LYS A 355 -3.96 29.18 3.00
CA LYS A 355 -2.86 29.16 3.98
C LYS A 355 -3.32 28.59 5.32
N GLY A 356 -2.54 27.67 5.88
CA GLY A 356 -2.83 27.03 7.16
C GLY A 356 -4.02 26.05 7.16
N ALA A 357 -4.81 25.97 6.08
CA ALA A 357 -5.91 24.99 6.01
C ALA A 357 -5.39 23.55 5.92
N TYR A 358 -4.15 23.37 5.47
CA TYR A 358 -3.49 22.08 5.30
C TYR A 358 -2.35 21.89 6.30
N THR A 359 -2.57 22.24 7.57
CA THR A 359 -1.64 21.87 8.66
C THR A 359 -1.32 20.37 8.60
N ARG A 360 -0.14 19.99 9.09
CA ARG A 360 0.28 18.59 9.10
C ARG A 360 -0.76 17.74 9.84
N ILE A 361 -1.17 16.62 9.23
CA ILE A 361 -1.92 15.57 9.92
C ILE A 361 -0.87 14.65 10.54
N GLU A 362 -0.86 14.53 11.86
CA GLU A 362 0.05 13.66 12.60
C GLU A 362 -0.77 12.56 13.27
N CYS A 363 -0.44 11.30 12.97
CA CYS A 363 -1.12 10.13 13.52
C CYS A 363 -0.05 9.15 14.00
N TYR A 364 0.03 8.91 15.31
CA TYR A 364 1.10 8.11 15.90
C TYR A 364 0.72 6.65 16.19
N GLY A 365 -0.56 6.27 16.10
CA GLY A 365 -1.01 4.89 16.35
C GLY A 365 -0.67 4.41 17.75
N SER A 366 -0.88 5.29 18.72
CA SER A 366 -0.35 5.16 20.07
C SER A 366 -1.47 5.07 21.10
N ARG A 367 -2.62 4.48 20.74
CA ARG A 367 -3.69 4.26 21.72
C ARG A 367 -3.14 3.34 22.81
N PRO A 368 -3.34 3.64 24.10
CA PRO A 368 -2.89 2.76 25.17
C PRO A 368 -3.49 1.36 25.00
N HIS A 369 -2.66 0.33 25.09
CA HIS A 369 -3.10 -1.06 25.04
C HIS A 369 -2.79 -1.74 26.36
N VAL A 370 -3.79 -2.43 26.90
CA VAL A 370 -3.60 -3.31 28.04
C VAL A 370 -2.93 -4.58 27.51
N CYS A 371 -1.83 -5.00 28.14
CA CYS A 371 -1.22 -6.28 27.82
C CYS A 371 -2.20 -7.39 28.16
N SER A 372 -2.59 -8.17 27.14
CA SER A 372 -3.41 -9.36 27.33
C SER A 372 -2.67 -10.42 28.16
N ASP A 373 -3.44 -11.20 28.92
CA ASP A 373 -2.98 -12.46 29.49
C ASP A 373 -2.74 -13.45 28.35
N LYS A 374 -1.46 -13.60 27.96
CA LYS A 374 -1.02 -14.43 26.85
C LYS A 374 -0.61 -15.82 27.34
N LYS A 375 -1.36 -16.84 26.92
CA LYS A 375 -1.13 -18.25 27.31
C LYS A 375 -0.80 -19.11 26.10
N LEU A 376 0.34 -19.80 26.14
CA LEU A 376 0.72 -20.77 25.11
C LEU A 376 -0.06 -22.07 25.32
N VAL A 377 -0.78 -22.55 24.32
CA VAL A 377 -1.70 -23.70 24.44
C VAL A 377 -1.48 -24.80 23.40
N GLY A 378 -0.59 -24.58 22.44
CA GLY A 378 -0.29 -25.55 21.38
C GLY A 378 0.72 -25.04 20.37
N VAL A 379 0.90 -25.81 19.29
CA VAL A 379 1.80 -25.49 18.18
C VAL A 379 1.30 -26.13 16.89
N ASP A 380 1.39 -25.40 15.78
CA ASP A 380 1.28 -25.96 14.43
C ASP A 380 2.70 -26.31 13.94
N LEU A 381 2.91 -27.57 13.57
CA LEU A 381 4.15 -28.07 12.98
C LEU A 381 3.99 -28.21 11.47
N PHE A 382 4.81 -27.53 10.69
CA PHE A 382 4.82 -27.63 9.23
C PHE A 382 5.89 -28.62 8.80
N ILE A 383 5.50 -29.61 7.99
CA ILE A 383 6.33 -30.75 7.60
C ILE A 383 6.58 -30.72 6.09
N ASP A 384 7.85 -30.88 5.68
CA ASP A 384 8.19 -31.31 4.32
C ASP A 384 8.07 -32.84 4.24
N ASN A 385 6.95 -33.29 3.69
CA ASN A 385 6.63 -34.70 3.56
C ASN A 385 7.20 -35.24 2.25
N HIS A 386 8.52 -35.26 2.13
CA HIS A 386 9.23 -35.64 0.89
C HIS A 386 8.98 -37.08 0.41
N ASN A 387 8.40 -37.93 1.25
CA ASN A 387 8.02 -39.31 0.89
C ASN A 387 6.53 -39.47 0.57
N ASP A 388 5.76 -38.37 0.51
CA ASP A 388 4.30 -38.38 0.32
C ASP A 388 3.58 -39.37 1.27
N ILE A 389 4.01 -39.41 2.54
CA ILE A 389 3.40 -40.27 3.56
C ILE A 389 1.91 -39.94 3.60
N PRO A 390 1.00 -40.93 3.45
CA PRO A 390 -0.43 -40.71 3.53
C PRO A 390 -0.83 -40.03 4.84
N ALA A 391 -1.83 -39.14 4.82
CA ALA A 391 -2.21 -38.35 5.99
C ALA A 391 -2.56 -39.21 7.21
N LYS A 392 -3.18 -40.39 6.99
CA LYS A 392 -3.49 -41.35 8.05
C LYS A 392 -2.23 -41.92 8.69
N ASP A 393 -1.29 -42.40 7.87
CA ASP A 393 -0.03 -42.99 8.33
C ASP A 393 0.85 -41.94 9.02
N LEU A 394 0.84 -40.70 8.52
CA LEU A 394 1.50 -39.56 9.17
C LEU A 394 0.88 -39.27 10.54
N ALA A 395 -0.45 -39.27 10.65
CA ALA A 395 -1.15 -39.08 11.93
C ALA A 395 -0.88 -40.22 12.92
N GLU A 396 -0.84 -41.47 12.45
CA GLU A 396 -0.48 -42.64 13.26
C GLU A 396 0.94 -42.50 13.81
N LYS A 397 1.92 -42.12 12.98
CA LYS A 397 3.29 -41.81 13.44
C LYS A 397 3.30 -40.70 14.49
N LEU A 398 2.65 -39.58 14.20
CA LEU A 398 2.60 -38.41 15.09
C LEU A 398 1.86 -38.69 16.42
N SER A 399 0.95 -39.65 16.43
CA SER A 399 0.20 -40.05 17.64
C SER A 399 1.03 -40.92 18.60
N THR A 400 2.18 -41.44 18.15
CA THR A 400 3.13 -42.17 19.03
C THR A 400 3.97 -41.24 19.91
N LEU A 401 3.95 -39.93 19.65
CA LEU A 401 4.76 -38.95 20.35
C LEU A 401 4.29 -38.78 21.79
N MET A 402 5.21 -38.88 22.74
CA MET A 402 4.93 -38.65 24.16
C MET A 402 4.98 -37.14 24.44
N SER A 403 3.81 -36.50 24.50
CA SER A 403 3.69 -35.06 24.73
C SER A 403 2.43 -34.74 25.54
N PRO A 404 2.43 -33.65 26.35
CA PRO A 404 1.19 -33.09 26.89
C PRO A 404 0.25 -32.53 25.80
N LEU A 405 0.74 -32.45 24.56
CA LEU A 405 -0.03 -32.05 23.39
C LEU A 405 -0.51 -33.27 22.62
N GLN A 406 -1.73 -33.17 22.09
CA GLN A 406 -2.30 -34.18 21.21
C GLN A 406 -2.48 -33.60 19.79
N LEU A 407 -2.31 -34.45 18.78
CA LEU A 407 -2.58 -34.11 17.39
C LEU A 407 -4.09 -33.94 17.19
N ILE A 408 -4.49 -32.78 16.66
CA ILE A 408 -5.90 -32.39 16.49
C ILE A 408 -6.33 -32.50 15.04
N VAL A 409 -5.51 -31.97 14.13
CA VAL A 409 -5.83 -31.89 12.71
C VAL A 409 -4.54 -31.85 11.89
N ILE A 410 -4.55 -32.50 10.73
CA ILE A 410 -3.55 -32.30 9.68
C ILE A 410 -4.24 -31.59 8.52
N THR A 411 -3.58 -30.57 7.98
CA THR A 411 -4.08 -29.83 6.83
C THR A 411 -3.05 -29.75 5.71
N SER A 412 -3.53 -29.62 4.48
CA SER A 412 -2.71 -29.25 3.32
C SER A 412 -3.37 -28.09 2.59
N ARG A 413 -2.60 -27.03 2.33
CA ARG A 413 -3.11 -25.76 1.75
C ARG A 413 -4.35 -25.21 2.49
N GLY A 414 -4.44 -25.43 3.80
CA GLY A 414 -5.55 -25.00 4.66
C GLY A 414 -6.77 -25.92 4.68
N LEU A 415 -6.80 -26.97 3.84
CA LEU A 415 -7.86 -27.98 3.84
C LEU A 415 -7.55 -29.09 4.85
N LYS A 416 -8.52 -29.46 5.68
CA LYS A 416 -8.42 -30.63 6.56
C LYS A 416 -8.24 -31.92 5.74
N ILE A 417 -7.15 -32.65 5.99
CA ILE A 417 -6.85 -33.96 5.38
C ILE A 417 -6.86 -35.11 6.40
N TRP A 418 -6.87 -34.78 7.69
CA TRP A 418 -7.08 -35.71 8.79
C TRP A 418 -7.60 -34.94 10.02
N PRO A 419 -8.52 -35.51 10.84
CA PRO A 419 -9.17 -36.81 10.68
C PRO A 419 -10.34 -36.78 9.69
N ASN A 420 -10.76 -37.98 9.24
CA ASN A 420 -11.98 -38.20 8.43
C ASN A 420 -12.09 -37.32 7.17
N SER A 421 -11.04 -37.30 6.34
CA SER A 421 -11.11 -36.59 5.06
C SER A 421 -12.12 -37.28 4.13
N MET A 422 -13.04 -36.50 3.57
CA MET A 422 -14.02 -36.96 2.58
C MET A 422 -13.46 -36.98 1.14
N ILE A 423 -12.27 -36.40 0.95
CA ILE A 423 -11.63 -36.23 -0.35
C ILE A 423 -10.18 -36.73 -0.24
N GLU A 424 -9.72 -37.49 -1.23
CA GLU A 424 -8.30 -37.78 -1.39
C GLU A 424 -7.54 -36.47 -1.63
N ALA A 425 -6.72 -36.07 -0.67
CA ALA A 425 -6.01 -34.81 -0.73
C ALA A 425 -4.91 -34.86 -1.80
N PRO A 426 -4.93 -33.99 -2.84
CA PRO A 426 -4.06 -34.16 -4.00
C PRO A 426 -2.61 -33.68 -3.80
N TYR A 427 -2.27 -33.09 -2.65
CA TYR A 427 -0.91 -32.59 -2.39
C TYR A 427 -0.52 -32.77 -0.92
N LEU A 428 0.42 -33.67 -0.66
CA LEU A 428 0.85 -34.04 0.69
C LEU A 428 2.24 -33.55 1.06
N ARG A 429 3.00 -32.99 0.11
CA ARG A 429 4.39 -32.54 0.32
C ARG A 429 4.55 -31.47 1.39
N HIS A 430 3.53 -30.65 1.63
CA HIS A 430 3.51 -29.66 2.69
C HIS A 430 2.27 -29.85 3.55
N CYS A 431 2.48 -30.28 4.81
CA CYS A 431 1.41 -30.52 5.77
C CYS A 431 1.59 -29.64 7.00
N ALA A 432 0.51 -29.02 7.47
CA ALA A 432 0.47 -28.37 8.78
C ALA A 432 -0.27 -29.27 9.77
N CYS A 433 0.45 -29.71 10.80
CA CYS A 433 -0.02 -30.63 11.84
C CYS A 433 -0.23 -29.85 13.13
N ARG A 434 -1.49 -29.73 13.57
CA ARG A 434 -1.87 -28.97 14.75
C ARG A 434 -1.83 -29.82 16.01
N PHE A 435 -1.05 -29.38 16.99
CA PHE A 435 -0.95 -29.96 18.32
C PHE A 435 -1.52 -29.01 19.37
N GLN A 436 -2.42 -29.49 20.22
CA GLN A 436 -3.06 -28.69 21.28
C GLN A 436 -3.07 -29.46 22.61
N SER A 437 -3.14 -28.74 23.72
CA SER A 437 -3.23 -29.35 25.07
C SER A 437 -4.58 -30.02 25.36
N SER A 438 -5.61 -29.72 24.58
CA SER A 438 -6.95 -30.31 24.65
C SER A 438 -7.61 -30.27 23.27
N ALA A 439 -8.42 -31.28 22.96
CA ALA A 439 -9.30 -31.25 21.79
C ALA A 439 -10.56 -30.40 22.01
N ASP A 440 -10.95 -30.19 23.27
CA ASP A 440 -11.97 -29.22 23.65
C ASP A 440 -11.33 -27.83 23.76
N LEU A 441 -11.73 -26.93 22.85
CA LEU A 441 -11.25 -25.55 22.78
C LEU A 441 -11.57 -24.74 24.04
N ASN A 442 -12.60 -25.12 24.81
CA ASN A 442 -12.95 -24.46 26.07
C ASN A 442 -12.07 -24.92 27.25
N ASN A 443 -11.27 -25.96 27.07
CA ASN A 443 -10.45 -26.57 28.11
C ASN A 443 -8.95 -26.63 27.73
N LEU A 444 -8.49 -25.67 26.94
CA LEU A 444 -7.08 -25.53 26.58
C LEU A 444 -6.26 -25.18 27.83
N LYS A 445 -5.24 -25.99 28.10
CA LYS A 445 -4.29 -25.81 29.20
C LYS A 445 -3.01 -25.12 28.72
N SER A 446 -2.40 -24.33 29.59
CA SER A 446 -1.11 -23.71 29.30
C SER A 446 -0.03 -24.78 29.20
N ILE A 447 0.85 -24.64 28.21
CA ILE A 447 2.07 -25.42 28.06
C ILE A 447 3.29 -24.50 28.18
N THR A 448 4.47 -25.10 28.16
CA THR A 448 5.76 -24.40 28.16
C THR A 448 6.46 -24.55 26.80
N PRO A 449 7.40 -23.65 26.46
CA PRO A 449 8.25 -23.83 25.28
C PRO A 449 9.04 -25.15 25.28
N GLN A 450 9.35 -25.69 26.46
CA GLN A 450 10.06 -26.97 26.59
C GLN A 450 9.24 -28.14 26.04
N ASP A 451 7.92 -28.11 26.18
CA ASP A 451 7.01 -29.14 25.65
C ASP A 451 7.08 -29.19 24.12
N ILE A 452 7.20 -28.02 23.47
CA ILE A 452 7.36 -27.92 22.01
C ILE A 452 8.73 -28.44 21.58
N ILE A 453 9.81 -28.10 22.28
CA ILE A 453 11.16 -28.57 21.95
C ILE A 453 11.24 -30.11 22.05
N GLN A 454 10.62 -30.69 23.08
CA GLN A 454 10.55 -32.14 23.23
C GLN A 454 9.75 -32.79 22.10
N LEU A 455 8.63 -32.19 21.68
CA LEU A 455 7.83 -32.65 20.55
C LEU A 455 8.65 -32.64 19.25
N LEU A 456 9.36 -31.53 18.96
CA LEU A 456 10.22 -31.40 17.79
C LEU A 456 11.35 -32.44 17.77
N SER A 457 11.98 -32.69 18.90
CA SER A 457 13.03 -33.71 19.04
C SER A 457 12.52 -35.10 18.71
N GLN A 458 11.31 -35.44 19.18
CA GLN A 458 10.69 -36.73 18.87
C GLN A 458 10.26 -36.84 17.41
N CYS A 459 9.73 -35.77 16.79
CA CYS A 459 9.44 -35.74 15.35
C CYS A 459 10.71 -36.01 14.52
N ASN A 460 11.83 -35.39 14.88
CA ASN A 460 13.11 -35.61 14.23
C ASN A 460 13.59 -37.06 14.39
N ALA A 461 13.39 -37.67 15.57
CA ALA A 461 13.70 -39.10 15.79
C ALA A 461 12.85 -40.05 14.93
N LEU A 462 11.65 -39.63 14.51
CA LEU A 462 10.81 -40.35 13.55
C LEU A 462 11.16 -40.08 12.07
N GLY A 463 12.19 -39.27 11.81
CA GLY A 463 12.61 -38.87 10.46
C GLY A 463 11.63 -37.91 9.77
N LEU A 464 10.83 -37.16 10.54
CA LEU A 464 9.94 -36.13 10.00
C LEU A 464 10.67 -34.79 9.93
N GLU A 465 10.71 -34.19 8.75
CA GLU A 465 11.37 -32.92 8.52
C GLU A 465 10.45 -31.75 8.85
N ILE A 466 10.67 -31.13 10.02
CA ILE A 466 9.92 -29.94 10.44
C ILE A 466 10.59 -28.69 9.88
N ILE A 467 9.88 -27.96 9.02
CA ILE A 467 10.40 -26.80 8.29
C ILE A 467 9.97 -25.45 8.89
N LYS A 468 8.88 -25.44 9.65
CA LYS A 468 8.34 -24.25 10.31
C LYS A 468 7.48 -24.66 11.51
N THR A 469 7.39 -23.77 12.50
CA THR A 469 6.45 -23.89 13.61
C THR A 469 5.65 -22.60 13.76
N GLU A 470 4.39 -22.70 14.18
CA GLU A 470 3.63 -21.55 14.69
C GLU A 470 3.02 -21.85 16.06
N ASN A 471 3.29 -21.00 17.03
CA ASN A 471 2.81 -21.19 18.39
C ASN A 471 1.35 -20.74 18.51
N LEU A 472 0.54 -21.56 19.18
CA LEU A 472 -0.88 -21.29 19.39
C LEU A 472 -1.07 -20.63 20.75
N TYR A 473 -1.59 -19.41 20.76
CA TYR A 473 -1.81 -18.64 21.98
C TYR A 473 -3.29 -18.37 22.22
N LEU A 474 -3.65 -18.25 23.50
CA LEU A 474 -4.83 -17.50 23.93
C LEU A 474 -4.41 -16.08 24.35
N PHE A 475 -5.25 -15.11 24.04
CA PHE A 475 -5.17 -13.74 24.52
C PHE A 475 -6.45 -13.44 25.29
N ASP A 476 -6.34 -13.25 26.62
CA ASP A 476 -7.51 -13.03 27.49
C ASP A 476 -8.59 -14.12 27.36
N GLY A 477 -8.14 -15.38 27.17
CA GLY A 477 -9.01 -16.54 26.96
C GLY A 477 -9.55 -16.70 25.54
N GLN A 478 -9.30 -15.76 24.63
CA GLN A 478 -9.71 -15.84 23.23
C GLN A 478 -8.62 -16.47 22.34
N LEU A 479 -9.03 -17.20 21.30
CA LEU A 479 -8.10 -17.84 20.37
C LEU A 479 -7.31 -16.81 19.57
N GLY A 480 -5.98 -16.88 19.65
CA GLY A 480 -5.04 -16.14 18.82
C GLY A 480 -4.70 -16.82 17.49
N PHE A 481 -5.57 -17.70 17.00
CA PHE A 481 -5.38 -18.47 15.77
C PHE A 481 -6.74 -18.90 15.19
N THR A 482 -6.79 -19.22 13.89
CA THR A 482 -7.99 -19.72 13.22
C THR A 482 -8.07 -21.25 13.20
N LEU A 483 -9.29 -21.78 13.14
CA LEU A 483 -9.52 -23.21 12.85
C LEU A 483 -9.33 -23.48 11.36
N ALA A 484 -8.97 -24.72 11.01
CA ALA A 484 -8.82 -25.13 9.62
C ALA A 484 -10.18 -25.21 8.90
N GLN A 485 -10.18 -25.16 7.57
CA GLN A 485 -11.42 -25.35 6.81
C GLN A 485 -11.95 -26.78 7.01
N GLY A 486 -13.16 -26.86 7.56
CA GLY A 486 -13.83 -28.12 7.89
C GLY A 486 -13.42 -28.75 9.23
N GLN A 487 -12.68 -28.04 10.10
CA GLN A 487 -12.42 -28.45 11.47
C GLN A 487 -13.65 -28.30 12.36
#